data_AF-A0A846DIK2-F1
#
_entry.id   AF-A0A846DIK2-F1
#
_cell.length_a   1.000
_cell.length_b   1.000
_cell.length_c   1.000
_cell.angle_alpha   90.00
_cell.angle_beta   90.00
_cell.angle_gamma   90.00
#
_symmetry.space_group_name_H-M   'P 1'
#
loop_
_entity.id
_entity.type
_entity.pdbx_description
1 polymer ?
#
loop_
_entity_poly.entity_id
_entity_poly.type
_entity_poly.pdbx_seq_one_letter_code
_entity_poly.pdbx_strand_id
1 'polypeptide(L)' 'GDGELNVSLDIKAAAFTTGARQKIEAAGGTCEVIG' A
#
# COMPACT_ATOMS: atom_id res chain seq x y z
N GLY A 1 0.12 4.08 11.44
CA GLY A 1 0.66 5.43 11.61
C GLY A 1 0.04 6.30 10.54
N ASP A 2 -0.55 7.42 10.94
CA ASP A 2 -1.26 8.39 10.10
C ASP A 2 -0.33 9.21 9.19
N GLY A 3 0.72 8.58 8.65
CA GLY A 3 1.59 9.21 7.68
C GLY A 3 0.91 9.23 6.32
N GLU A 4 0.57 10.42 5.84
CA GLU A 4 0.10 10.63 4.47
C GLU A 4 1.17 10.13 3.49
N LEU A 5 0.80 9.11 2.71
CA LEU A 5 1.67 8.48 1.73
C LEU A 5 1.66 9.34 0.46
N ASN A 6 2.46 10.41 0.42
CA ASN A 6 2.57 11.33 -0.73
C ASN A 6 3.60 10.87 -1.79
N VAL A 7 3.99 9.60 -1.76
CA VAL A 7 4.95 9.01 -2.71
C VAL A 7 4.35 7.72 -3.25
N SER A 8 4.35 7.55 -4.58
CA SER A 8 4.00 6.29 -5.23
C SER A 8 4.96 5.21 -4.74
N LEU A 9 4.50 4.39 -3.80
CA LEU A 9 5.27 3.32 -3.20
C LEU A 9 4.80 1.98 -3.77
N ASP A 10 5.73 1.26 -4.38
CA ASP A 10 5.55 -0.15 -4.73
C ASP A 10 5.81 -0.98 -3.48
N ILE A 11 4.74 -1.47 -2.86
CA ILE A 11 4.82 -2.18 -1.58
C ILE A 11 4.68 -3.66 -1.85
N LYS A 12 5.65 -4.43 -1.36
CA LYS A 12 5.64 -5.90 -1.44
C LYS A 12 5.46 -6.49 -0.04
N ALA A 13 4.41 -7.27 0.17
CA ALA A 13 4.14 -7.91 1.47
C ALA A 13 3.41 -9.25 1.29
N ALA A 14 3.52 -10.15 2.28
CA ALA A 14 2.85 -11.45 2.24
C ALA A 14 1.31 -11.36 2.36
N ALA A 15 0.80 -10.30 2.97
CA ALA A 15 -0.62 -10.01 3.05
C ALA A 15 -0.86 -8.52 3.27
N PHE A 16 -1.92 -8.00 2.65
CA PHE A 16 -2.39 -6.63 2.85
C PHE A 16 -3.76 -6.65 3.48
N THR A 17 -4.00 -5.77 4.45
CA THR A 17 -5.35 -5.53 4.97
C THR A 17 -6.13 -4.63 4.02
N THR A 18 -7.46 -4.75 3.99
CA THR A 18 -8.33 -3.97 3.10
C THR A 18 -8.06 -2.47 3.20
N GLY A 19 -7.93 -1.96 4.43
CA GLY A 19 -7.64 -0.55 4.68
C GLY A 19 -6.23 -0.13 4.25
N ALA A 20 -5.24 -1.02 4.32
CA ALA A 20 -3.90 -0.74 3.83
C ALA A 20 -3.90 -0.63 2.30
N ARG A 21 -4.51 -1.59 1.59
CA ARG A 21 -4.59 -1.58 0.12
C ARG A 21 -5.27 -0.32 -0.40
N GLN A 22 -6.41 0.07 0.19
CA GLN A 22 -7.12 1.29 -0.22
C GLN A 22 -6.26 2.54 -0.04
N LYS A 23 -5.50 2.65 1.06
CA LYS A 23 -4.60 3.80 1.28
C LYS A 23 -3.46 3.83 0.27
N ILE A 24 -2.93 2.67 -0.11
CA ILE A 24 -1.83 2.55 -1.08
C ILE A 24 -2.30 2.92 -2.48
N GLU A 25 -3.45 2.39 -2.92
CA GLU A 25 -4.04 2.71 -4.22
C GLU A 25 -4.48 4.18 -4.30
N ALA A 26 -5.03 4.74 -3.21
CA ALA A 26 -5.40 6.16 -3.14
C ALA A 26 -4.19 7.11 -3.22
N ALA A 27 -3.01 6.64 -2.77
CA ALA A 27 -1.74 7.33 -2.88
C ALA A 27 -1.06 7.14 -4.26
N GLY A 28 -1.66 6.36 -5.17
CA GLY A 28 -1.05 6.04 -6.47
C GLY A 28 0.13 5.06 -6.37
N GLY A 29 0.16 4.23 -5.33
CA GLY A 29 1.11 3.12 -5.16
C GLY A 29 0.55 1.78 -5.65
N THR A 30 1.39 0.75 -5.64
CA THR A 30 1.01 -0.61 -6.03
C THR A 30 1.23 -1.61 -4.89
N CYS A 31 0.40 -2.65 -4.83
CA CYS A 31 0.50 -3.72 -3.83
C CYS A 31 0.86 -5.04 -4.53
N GLU A 32 2.04 -5.58 -4.24
CA GLU A 32 2.50 -6.86 -4.74
C GLU A 32 2.53 -7.89 -3.61
N VAL A 33 1.78 -8.98 -3.76
CA VAL A 33 1.74 -10.05 -2.76
C VAL A 33 2.89 -11.00 -3.02
N ILE A 34 3.91 -10.95 -2.15
CA ILE A 34 5.05 -11.87 -2.16
C ILE A 34 4.80 -12.97 -1.13
N GLY A 35 4.45 -14.16 -1.62
CA GLY A 35 4.17 -15.37 -0.84
C GLY A 35 5.41 -16.19 -0.50
#